data_AF-A0A947JRN5-F1
#
_entry.id   AF-A0A947JRN5-F1
#
_cell.length_a   1.000
_cell.length_b   1.000
_cell.length_c   1.000
_cell.angle_alpha   90.00
_cell.angle_beta   90.00
_cell.angle_gamma   90.00
#
_symmetry.space_group_name_H-M   'P 1'
#
loop_
_entity.id
_entity.type
_entity.pdbx_description
1 polymer ?
#
loop_
_entity_poly.entity_id
_entity_poly.type
_entity_poly.pdbx_seq_one_letter_code
_entity_poly.pdbx_strand_id
1 'polypeptide(L)'
;MKTTVTQMEKESACSSRDVFFPEGIIGFSKHKRYQVLMNKSQEPFLWLESKEDPKLCFVIIDPKEFYPEYSPVLTEIDRIALGVDCVDGCQFFTIVVIPEDSSKISANLLAPVVINKKDNIGRQVVLQEQGYSVQHLILEDMLKRLGDKNVSSFTQTE
;
A
#
# COMPACT_ATOMS: atom_id res chain seq x y z
N MET A 1 -22.60 -4.35 10.42
CA MET A 1 -21.18 -4.03 10.66
C MET A 1 -20.98 -2.58 10.24
N LYS A 2 -20.61 -1.67 11.14
CA LYS A 2 -20.35 -0.26 10.79
C LYS A 2 -18.89 -0.14 10.32
N THR A 3 -18.67 -0.18 9.01
CA THR A 3 -17.36 0.16 8.44
C THR A 3 -17.28 1.68 8.34
N THR A 4 -16.66 2.30 9.34
CA THR A 4 -16.28 3.72 9.32
C THR A 4 -14.79 3.75 9.61
N VAL A 5 -13.99 4.04 8.58
CA VAL A 5 -12.55 4.25 8.70
C VAL A 5 -12.29 5.74 8.50
N THR A 6 -11.84 6.38 9.57
CA THR A 6 -11.29 7.73 9.65
C THR A 6 -9.78 7.70 9.31
N GLN A 7 -9.05 8.82 9.17
CA GLN A 7 -9.51 10.18 8.82
C GLN A 7 -8.60 10.78 7.73
N MET A 8 -8.93 10.53 6.46
CA MET A 8 -8.42 11.28 5.31
C MET A 8 -9.57 11.33 4.30
N GLU A 9 -9.94 12.51 3.80
CA GLU A 9 -11.01 12.57 2.80
C GLU A 9 -10.45 12.24 1.43
N LYS A 10 -11.14 11.37 0.69
CA LYS A 10 -10.78 11.03 -0.69
C LYS A 10 -11.10 12.24 -1.58
N GLU A 11 -10.05 12.97 -1.97
CA GLU A 11 -10.13 14.05 -2.94
C GLU A 11 -10.29 13.52 -4.38
N SER A 12 -10.53 14.43 -5.34
CA SER A 12 -10.59 14.13 -6.77
C SER A 12 -9.26 13.54 -7.27
N ALA A 13 -9.26 12.26 -7.62
CA ALA A 13 -8.08 11.58 -8.14
C ALA A 13 -7.59 12.17 -9.47
N CYS A 14 -6.28 12.36 -9.60
CA CYS A 14 -5.63 12.84 -10.81
C CYS A 14 -5.45 11.70 -11.84
N SER A 15 -5.24 10.47 -11.37
CA SER A 15 -5.19 9.27 -12.20
C SER A 15 -5.73 8.04 -11.48
N SER A 16 -6.04 6.99 -12.26
CA SER A 16 -6.54 5.71 -11.75
C SER A 16 -5.89 4.54 -12.50
N ARG A 17 -5.72 3.42 -11.80
CA ARG A 17 -5.21 2.16 -12.33
C ARG A 17 -6.11 1.01 -11.88
N ASP A 18 -6.78 0.35 -12.81
CA ASP A 18 -7.58 -0.84 -12.51
C ASP A 18 -6.69 -2.02 -12.12
N VAL A 19 -7.13 -2.79 -11.11
CA VAL A 19 -6.43 -3.96 -10.56
C VAL A 19 -7.45 -5.05 -10.25
N PHE A 20 -7.16 -6.28 -10.68
CA PHE A 20 -8.00 -7.45 -10.41
C PHE A 20 -7.38 -8.33 -9.33
N PHE A 21 -8.15 -8.64 -8.30
CA PHE A 21 -7.76 -9.49 -7.18
C PHE A 21 -8.57 -10.81 -7.25
N PRO A 22 -8.01 -11.91 -7.79
CA PRO A 22 -8.76 -13.16 -7.99
C PRO A 22 -9.36 -13.74 -6.70
N GLU A 23 -8.66 -13.55 -5.57
CA GLU A 23 -9.08 -13.98 -4.22
C GLU A 23 -9.70 -12.83 -3.39
N GLY A 24 -9.71 -11.61 -3.93
CA GLY A 24 -10.04 -10.38 -3.23
C GLY A 24 -8.99 -9.94 -2.20
N ILE A 25 -9.39 -9.04 -1.30
CA ILE A 25 -8.61 -8.60 -0.13
C ILE A 25 -9.05 -9.42 1.10
N ILE A 26 -8.17 -9.63 2.09
CA ILE A 26 -8.49 -10.41 3.29
C ILE A 26 -9.67 -9.76 4.04
N GLY A 27 -10.68 -10.56 4.37
CA GLY A 27 -11.95 -10.09 4.92
C GLY A 27 -12.99 -9.61 3.88
N PHE A 28 -12.58 -9.42 2.62
CA PHE A 28 -13.40 -8.87 1.55
C PHE A 28 -13.35 -9.70 0.25
N SER A 29 -13.21 -11.03 0.35
CA SER A 29 -13.00 -11.95 -0.79
C SER A 29 -14.09 -11.97 -1.89
N LYS A 30 -15.24 -11.33 -1.65
CA LYS A 30 -16.30 -11.12 -2.65
C LYS A 30 -16.00 -9.95 -3.61
N HIS A 31 -15.18 -9.00 -3.17
CA HIS A 31 -14.75 -7.85 -3.96
C HIS A 31 -13.45 -8.22 -4.66
N LYS A 32 -13.46 -8.16 -6.00
CA LYS A 32 -12.36 -8.61 -6.85
C LYS A 32 -11.88 -7.52 -7.80
N ARG A 33 -12.69 -6.50 -8.07
CA ARG A 33 -12.31 -5.38 -8.93
C ARG A 33 -12.03 -4.16 -8.07
N TYR A 34 -10.81 -3.67 -8.17
CA TYR A 34 -10.34 -2.48 -7.47
C TYR A 34 -9.72 -1.49 -8.45
N GLN A 35 -9.57 -0.25 -8.00
CA GLN A 35 -8.77 0.77 -8.67
C GLN A 35 -7.83 1.41 -7.65
N VAL A 36 -6.55 1.52 -8.00
CA VAL A 36 -5.59 2.37 -7.29
C VAL A 36 -5.74 3.78 -7.82
N LEU A 37 -6.08 4.72 -6.94
CA LEU A 37 -6.28 6.12 -7.26
C LEU A 37 -5.14 6.95 -6.68
N MET A 38 -4.61 7.83 -7.50
CA MET A 38 -3.49 8.70 -7.17
C MET A 38 -3.92 10.16 -7.23
N ASN A 39 -3.61 10.90 -6.17
CA ASN A 39 -3.80 12.33 -6.12
C ASN A 39 -2.51 13.00 -5.64
N LYS A 40 -2.01 13.96 -6.44
CA LYS A 40 -0.73 14.63 -6.19
C LYS A 40 -0.69 15.45 -4.90
N SER A 41 -1.85 15.95 -4.43
CA SER A 41 -1.94 16.65 -3.14
C SER A 41 -1.87 15.70 -1.93
N GLN A 42 -2.08 14.40 -2.13
CA GLN A 42 -2.15 13.38 -1.08
C GLN A 42 -0.96 12.40 -1.11
N GLU A 43 -0.01 12.59 -2.05
CA GLU A 43 1.22 11.80 -2.09
C GLU A 43 1.98 11.90 -0.75
N PRO A 44 2.58 10.79 -0.25
CA PRO A 44 2.71 9.49 -0.90
C PRO A 44 1.55 8.50 -0.66
N PHE A 45 0.43 8.93 -0.07
CA PHE A 45 -0.73 8.07 0.16
C PHE A 45 -1.58 7.92 -1.12
N LEU A 46 -2.09 6.71 -1.35
CA LEU A 46 -2.96 6.35 -2.45
C LEU A 46 -4.21 5.66 -1.92
N TRP A 47 -5.25 5.54 -2.75
CA TRP A 47 -6.50 4.89 -2.40
C TRP A 47 -6.72 3.62 -3.20
N LEU A 48 -6.92 2.48 -2.53
CA LEU A 48 -7.36 1.22 -3.14
C LEU A 48 -8.87 1.08 -2.95
N GLU A 49 -9.64 1.51 -3.95
CA GLU A 49 -11.10 1.54 -3.91
C GLU A 49 -11.71 0.33 -4.65
N SER A 50 -12.72 -0.32 -4.07
CA SER A 50 -13.48 -1.36 -4.78
C SER A 50 -14.42 -0.73 -5.82
N LYS A 51 -14.36 -1.24 -7.05
CA LYS A 51 -15.31 -0.87 -8.13
C LYS A 51 -16.69 -1.52 -7.95
N GLU A 52 -16.85 -2.34 -6.90
CA GLU A 52 -18.05 -3.13 -6.60
C GLU A 52 -18.79 -2.62 -5.35
N ASP A 53 -18.07 -1.95 -4.43
CA ASP A 53 -18.66 -1.09 -3.39
C ASP A 53 -17.71 0.10 -3.12
N PRO A 54 -18.03 1.32 -3.59
CA PRO A 54 -17.21 2.51 -3.34
C PRO A 54 -17.02 2.88 -1.86
N LYS A 55 -17.78 2.29 -0.93
CA LYS A 55 -17.55 2.44 0.52
C LYS A 55 -16.40 1.58 1.02
N LEU A 56 -15.98 0.58 0.25
CA LEU A 56 -14.82 -0.24 0.52
C LEU A 56 -13.59 0.38 -0.13
N CYS A 57 -12.91 1.23 0.63
CA CYS A 57 -11.71 1.93 0.19
C CYS A 57 -10.63 1.86 1.28
N PHE A 58 -9.39 1.55 0.89
CA PHE A 58 -8.24 1.49 1.80
C PHE A 58 -7.24 2.59 1.46
N VAL A 59 -6.67 3.24 2.49
CA VAL A 59 -5.44 4.01 2.32
C VAL A 59 -4.29 3.02 2.17
N ILE A 60 -3.50 3.17 1.11
CA ILE A 60 -2.28 2.40 0.88
C ILE A 60 -1.09 3.33 0.64
N ILE A 61 0.11 2.85 0.93
CA ILE A 61 1.38 3.56 0.73
C ILE A 61 2.44 2.56 0.25
N ASP A 62 3.39 3.00 -0.58
CA ASP A 62 4.58 2.19 -0.84
C ASP A 62 5.38 2.09 0.47
N PRO A 63 5.61 0.89 1.03
CA PRO A 63 6.37 0.75 2.28
C PRO A 63 7.77 1.35 2.20
N LYS A 64 8.36 1.44 1.00
CA LYS A 64 9.66 2.09 0.79
C LYS A 64 9.61 3.61 0.95
N GLU A 65 8.47 4.24 1.24
CA GLU A 65 8.39 5.67 1.60
C GLU A 65 8.69 5.94 3.08
N PHE A 66 8.48 4.99 3.99
CA PHE A 66 8.91 5.10 5.40
C PHE A 66 10.00 4.09 5.78
N TYR A 67 10.04 2.93 5.14
CA TYR A 67 10.97 1.84 5.48
C TYR A 67 11.79 1.43 4.23
N PRO A 68 12.94 2.09 3.94
CA PRO A 68 13.71 1.89 2.70
C PRO A 68 14.12 0.42 2.49
N GLU A 69 14.51 -0.24 3.58
CA GLU A 69 15.00 -1.62 3.63
C GLU A 69 13.89 -2.68 3.48
N TYR A 70 12.64 -2.27 3.26
CA TYR A 70 11.53 -3.21 3.07
C TYR A 70 11.73 -4.04 1.79
N SER A 71 12.14 -5.29 2.00
CA SER A 71 12.51 -6.25 0.96
C SER A 71 11.83 -7.60 1.25
N PRO A 72 10.52 -7.73 0.98
CA PRO A 72 9.77 -8.94 1.26
C PRO A 72 10.06 -10.05 0.24
N VAL A 73 10.15 -11.28 0.72
CA VAL A 73 10.28 -12.48 -0.12
C VAL A 73 8.90 -13.09 -0.34
N LEU A 74 8.51 -13.24 -1.60
CA LEU A 74 7.28 -13.93 -2.00
C LEU A 74 7.50 -15.44 -2.09
N THR A 75 6.54 -16.25 -1.63
CA THR A 75 6.57 -17.70 -1.85
C THR A 75 6.35 -18.04 -3.32
N GLU A 76 6.65 -19.28 -3.73
CA GLU A 76 6.32 -19.75 -5.08
C GLU A 76 4.81 -19.69 -5.36
N ILE A 77 3.99 -20.02 -4.37
CA ILE A 77 2.52 -19.96 -4.46
C ILE A 77 2.05 -18.53 -4.73
N ASP A 78 2.62 -17.53 -4.03
CA ASP A 78 2.27 -16.13 -4.25
C ASP A 78 2.69 -15.64 -5.63
N ARG A 79 3.89 -16.04 -6.10
CA ARG A 79 4.39 -15.70 -7.44
C ARG A 79 3.52 -16.30 -8.55
N ILE A 80 3.12 -17.56 -8.43
CA ILE A 80 2.19 -18.23 -9.36
C ILE A 80 0.83 -17.52 -9.34
N ALA A 81 0.28 -17.20 -8.17
CA ALA A 81 -1.01 -16.51 -8.06
C ALA A 81 -1.00 -15.07 -8.61
N LEU A 82 0.16 -14.40 -8.59
CA LEU A 82 0.39 -13.07 -9.19
C LEU A 82 0.74 -13.14 -10.69
N GLY A 83 1.13 -14.30 -11.21
CA GLY A 83 1.61 -14.47 -12.58
C GLY A 83 2.98 -13.81 -12.84
N VAL A 84 3.91 -13.91 -11.89
CA VAL A 84 5.25 -13.28 -11.96
C VAL A 84 6.38 -14.28 -11.71
N ASP A 85 7.51 -14.11 -12.41
CA ASP A 85 8.70 -14.95 -12.21
C ASP A 85 9.51 -14.51 -10.98
N CYS A 86 9.62 -13.20 -10.74
CA CYS A 86 10.37 -12.59 -9.64
C CYS A 86 9.68 -11.34 -9.06
N VAL A 87 10.19 -10.84 -7.93
CA VAL A 87 9.65 -9.68 -7.22
C VAL A 87 9.79 -8.35 -7.98
N ASP A 88 10.71 -8.24 -8.95
CA ASP A 88 10.91 -7.00 -9.71
C ASP A 88 9.71 -6.68 -10.63
N GLY A 89 8.97 -7.72 -11.03
CA GLY A 89 7.69 -7.62 -11.73
C GLY A 89 6.54 -7.13 -10.83
N CYS A 90 6.75 -7.02 -9.52
CA CYS A 90 5.74 -6.57 -8.56
C CYS A 90 5.91 -5.11 -8.16
N GLN A 91 4.79 -4.48 -7.79
CA GLN A 91 4.73 -3.27 -6.98
C GLN A 91 4.14 -3.64 -5.62
N PHE A 92 4.75 -3.14 -4.54
CA PHE A 92 4.35 -3.44 -3.18
C PHE A 92 3.69 -2.21 -2.55
N PHE A 93 2.63 -2.46 -1.80
CA PHE A 93 1.92 -1.46 -1.02
C PHE A 93 1.55 -2.05 0.34
N THR A 94 1.40 -1.20 1.34
CA THR A 94 0.93 -1.59 2.67
C THR A 94 -0.33 -0.80 3.03
N ILE A 95 -1.29 -1.47 3.66
CA ILE A 95 -2.53 -0.83 4.11
C ILE A 95 -2.23 -0.02 5.37
N VAL A 96 -2.68 1.24 5.36
CA VAL A 96 -2.49 2.19 6.45
C VAL A 96 -3.77 2.28 7.29
N VAL A 97 -3.61 2.24 8.61
CA VAL A 97 -4.65 2.50 9.60
C VAL A 97 -4.42 3.88 10.19
N ILE A 98 -5.43 4.76 10.06
CA ILE A 98 -5.41 6.15 10.55
C ILE A 98 -6.42 6.27 11.69
N PRO A 99 -6.00 6.12 12.96
CA PRO A 99 -6.87 6.41 14.10
C PRO A 99 -7.05 7.91 14.30
N GLU A 100 -7.99 8.31 15.18
CA GLU A 100 -8.23 9.72 15.56
C GLU A 100 -6.97 10.40 16.13
N ASP A 101 -6.16 9.62 16.87
CA ASP A 101 -4.86 10.04 17.37
C ASP A 101 -3.79 9.80 16.29
N SER A 102 -3.45 10.85 15.54
CA SER A 102 -2.53 10.78 14.40
C SER A 102 -1.11 10.28 14.77
N SER A 103 -0.72 10.30 16.05
CA SER A 103 0.54 9.70 16.50
C SER A 103 0.57 8.16 16.33
N LYS A 104 -0.60 7.54 16.22
CA LYS A 104 -0.79 6.08 16.11
C LYS A 104 -1.07 5.59 14.68
N ILE A 105 -0.83 6.44 13.67
CA ILE A 105 -0.91 6.01 12.26
C ILE A 105 0.09 4.88 12.03
N SER A 106 -0.40 3.78 11.46
CA SER A 106 0.38 2.56 11.30
C SER A 106 0.14 1.88 9.97
N ALA A 107 1.14 1.12 9.50
CA ALA A 107 1.08 0.32 8.29
C ALA A 107 1.24 -1.17 8.60
N ASN A 108 0.52 -2.01 7.86
CA ASN A 108 0.65 -3.45 7.95
C ASN A 108 1.75 -3.95 7.00
N LEU A 109 2.97 -4.11 7.53
CA LEU A 109 4.14 -4.63 6.81
C LEU A 109 4.07 -6.15 6.59
N LEU A 110 3.34 -6.88 7.44
CA LEU A 110 3.21 -8.34 7.37
C LEU A 110 2.30 -8.81 6.23
N ALA A 111 1.27 -8.03 5.89
CA ALA A 111 0.25 -8.38 4.89
C ALA A 111 0.15 -7.37 3.72
N PRO A 112 1.24 -7.15 2.94
CA PRO A 112 1.25 -6.21 1.83
C PRO A 112 0.24 -6.56 0.73
N VAL A 113 -0.26 -5.51 0.08
CA VAL A 113 -0.92 -5.57 -1.21
C VAL A 113 0.15 -5.58 -2.29
N VAL A 114 0.24 -6.68 -3.03
CA VAL A 114 1.23 -6.90 -4.08
C VAL A 114 0.51 -6.90 -5.43
N ILE A 115 1.04 -6.15 -6.41
CA ILE A 115 0.42 -5.99 -7.73
C ILE A 115 1.45 -6.33 -8.81
N ASN A 116 1.13 -7.28 -9.69
CA ASN A 116 1.87 -7.54 -10.93
C ASN A 116 1.79 -6.28 -11.82
N LYS A 117 2.96 -5.70 -12.13
CA LYS A 117 3.09 -4.44 -12.89
C LYS A 117 2.55 -4.54 -14.31
N LYS A 118 2.60 -5.72 -14.93
CA LYS A 118 2.25 -5.98 -16.33
C LYS A 118 0.76 -6.29 -16.49
N ASP A 119 0.27 -7.28 -15.74
CA ASP A 119 -1.06 -7.85 -15.96
C ASP A 119 -2.13 -7.29 -14.99
N ASN A 120 -1.73 -6.39 -14.07
CA ASN A 120 -2.59 -5.78 -13.04
C ASN A 120 -3.31 -6.80 -12.14
N ILE A 121 -2.72 -7.97 -11.94
CA ILE A 121 -3.17 -8.96 -10.97
C ILE A 121 -2.66 -8.58 -9.58
N GLY A 122 -3.59 -8.42 -8.63
CA GLY A 122 -3.34 -8.09 -7.24
C GLY A 122 -3.53 -9.29 -6.31
N ARG A 123 -2.74 -9.35 -5.24
CA ARG A 123 -2.86 -10.31 -4.14
C ARG A 123 -2.52 -9.60 -2.83
N GLN A 124 -3.27 -9.85 -1.76
CA GLN A 124 -2.79 -9.54 -0.42
C GLN A 124 -2.00 -10.75 0.10
N VAL A 125 -0.69 -10.60 0.22
CA VAL A 125 0.22 -11.69 0.61
C VAL A 125 0.48 -11.60 2.10
N VAL A 126 0.33 -12.69 2.85
CA VAL A 126 0.75 -12.75 4.27
C VAL A 126 2.17 -13.31 4.32
N LEU A 127 3.14 -12.47 4.65
CA LEU A 127 4.55 -12.83 4.71
C LEU A 127 4.82 -13.69 5.95
N GLN A 128 5.18 -14.95 5.76
CA GLN A 128 5.54 -15.84 6.87
C GLN A 128 7.01 -15.63 7.24
N GLU A 129 7.31 -15.68 8.55
CA GLU A 129 8.66 -15.80 9.14
C GLU A 129 9.68 -14.69 8.78
N GLN A 130 9.23 -13.54 8.29
CA GLN A 130 10.10 -12.42 7.87
C GLN A 130 10.24 -11.27 8.89
N GLY A 131 9.71 -11.42 10.10
CA GLY A 131 9.86 -10.44 11.19
C GLY A 131 9.06 -9.12 11.06
N TYR A 132 8.27 -8.95 10.00
CA TYR A 132 7.45 -7.76 9.79
C TYR A 132 6.26 -7.67 10.77
N SER A 133 5.88 -6.45 11.15
CA SER A 133 4.73 -6.18 12.03
C SER A 133 3.41 -6.00 11.27
N VAL A 134 2.30 -6.40 11.88
CA VAL A 134 0.93 -6.01 11.43
C VAL A 134 0.60 -4.54 11.73
N GLN A 135 1.34 -3.92 12.65
CA GLN A 135 1.15 -2.56 13.12
C GLN A 135 2.53 -1.92 13.31
N HIS A 136 3.11 -1.43 12.22
CA HIS A 136 4.34 -0.61 12.25
C HIS A 136 3.94 0.87 12.33
N LEU A 137 4.35 1.61 13.36
CA LEU A 137 4.07 3.05 13.47
C LEU A 137 4.91 3.82 12.44
N ILE A 138 4.26 4.54 11.52
CA ILE A 138 4.96 5.17 10.38
C ILE A 138 5.28 6.65 10.58
N LEU A 139 4.67 7.33 11.55
CA LEU A 139 4.77 8.80 11.65
C LEU A 139 6.21 9.29 11.85
N GLU A 140 6.96 8.72 12.78
CA GLU A 140 8.34 9.13 13.04
C GLU A 140 9.26 8.83 11.84
N ASP A 141 9.08 7.67 11.20
CA ASP A 141 9.90 7.24 10.07
C ASP A 141 9.64 8.11 8.83
N MET A 142 8.38 8.50 8.60
CA MET A 142 7.99 9.48 7.59
C MET A 142 8.58 10.87 7.87
N LEU A 143 8.57 11.34 9.13
CA LEU A 143 9.15 12.64 9.50
C LEU A 143 10.66 12.68 9.29
N LYS A 144 11.39 11.62 9.67
CA LYS A 144 12.82 11.46 9.38
C LYS A 144 13.07 11.53 7.86
N ARG A 145 12.29 10.77 7.08
CA ARG A 145 12.39 10.72 5.61
C ARG A 145 12.19 12.08 4.92
N LEU A 146 11.24 12.87 5.41
CA LEU A 146 10.99 14.23 4.91
C LEU A 146 12.17 15.17 5.21
N GLY A 147 12.84 15.00 6.36
CA GLY A 147 14.11 15.67 6.64
C GLY A 147 15.18 15.31 5.61
N ASP A 148 15.42 14.01 5.41
CA ASP A 148 16.47 13.51 4.50
C ASP A 148 16.24 13.92 3.04
N LYS A 149 15.00 13.83 2.54
CA LYS A 149 14.62 14.27 1.19
C LYS A 149 14.90 15.76 0.97
N ASN A 150 14.60 16.60 1.97
CA ASN A 150 14.88 18.04 1.88
C ASN A 150 16.38 18.32 1.85
N VAL A 151 17.19 17.71 2.72
CA VAL A 151 18.66 17.87 2.71
C VAL A 151 19.25 17.45 1.35
N SER A 152 18.79 16.33 0.79
CA SER A 152 19.24 15.81 -0.50
C SER A 152 18.98 16.75 -1.68
N SER A 153 17.95 17.60 -1.59
CA SER A 153 17.61 18.57 -2.64
C SER A 153 18.49 19.83 -2.66
N PHE A 154 19.32 20.05 -1.63
CA PHE A 154 20.27 21.17 -1.57
C PHE A 154 21.71 20.82 -1.99
N THR A 155 22.03 19.54 -2.22
CA THR A 155 23.40 19.09 -2.53
C THR A 155 23.65 18.80 -4.01
N GLN A 156 22.80 19.30 -4.93
CA GLN A 156 23.03 19.24 -6.38
C GLN A 156 23.24 20.65 -6.95
N THR A 157 24.39 21.27 -6.64
CA THR A 157 24.90 22.45 -7.38
C THR A 157 26.43 22.52 -7.28
N GLU A 158 27.12 21.61 -7.98
CA GLU A 158 28.49 21.78 -8.48
C GLU A 158 28.59 21.17 -9.89
#